data_AF-A0A3D4QYH1-F1
#
_entry.id   AF-A0A3D4QYH1-F1
#
_cell.length_a   1.000
_cell.length_b   1.000
_cell.length_c   1.000
_cell.angle_alpha   90.00
_cell.angle_beta   90.00
_cell.angle_gamma   90.00
#
_symmetry.space_group_name_H-M   'P 1'
#
loop_
_entity.id
_entity.type
_entity.pdbx_description
1 polymer ?
#
loop_
_entity_poly.entity_id
_entity_poly.type
_entity_poly.pdbx_seq_one_letter_code
_entity_poly.pdbx_strand_id
1 'polypeptide(L)'
;MRTIFHTFLFCFLLVLPAPGSTGGGHPVVPDDTINDAAWRWFSDPRVIYNKGNREQVYYGYINGKGDVRVSSYDLKTGEKETYVLHTGLEVDDHNVP
;
A
#
# COMPACT_ATOMS: atom_id res chain seq x y z
N MET A 1 -40.96 19.28 41.74
CA MET A 1 -39.49 19.29 41.92
C MET A 1 -38.93 17.97 41.41
N ARG A 2 -37.75 18.01 40.78
CA ARG A 2 -36.94 16.88 40.21
C ARG A 2 -37.16 16.56 38.72
N THR A 3 -36.83 17.59 37.93
CA THR A 3 -35.94 17.58 36.75
C THR A 3 -35.62 16.24 36.05
N ILE A 4 -36.07 16.17 34.79
CA ILE A 4 -35.72 15.22 33.74
C ILE A 4 -34.30 15.54 33.24
N PHE A 5 -33.32 14.67 33.51
CA PHE A 5 -31.98 14.78 32.93
C PHE A 5 -32.04 14.43 31.44
N HIS A 6 -31.88 15.44 30.59
CA HIS A 6 -31.71 15.27 29.15
C HIS A 6 -30.30 14.75 28.88
N THR A 7 -30.17 13.49 28.50
CA THR A 7 -28.93 12.96 27.91
C THR A 7 -28.77 13.57 26.52
N PHE A 8 -28.03 14.67 26.43
CA PHE A 8 -27.56 15.20 25.15
C PHE A 8 -26.48 14.26 24.61
N LEU A 9 -26.87 13.38 23.69
CA LEU A 9 -25.95 12.60 22.88
C LEU A 9 -25.29 13.57 21.88
N PHE A 10 -24.11 14.07 22.23
CA PHE A 10 -23.31 14.92 21.37
C PHE A 10 -22.68 14.02 20.29
N CYS A 11 -23.40 13.81 19.18
CA CYS A 11 -22.86 13.21 17.96
C CYS A 11 -21.79 14.15 17.40
N PHE A 12 -20.54 13.96 17.82
CA PHE A 12 -19.39 14.55 17.15
C PHE A 12 -19.18 13.76 15.83
N LEU A 13 -19.92 14.16 14.80
CA LEU A 13 -19.62 13.78 13.42
C LEU A 13 -18.25 14.36 13.07
N LEU A 14 -17.21 13.53 13.21
CA LEU A 14 -15.91 13.77 12.57
C LEU A 14 -16.13 13.70 11.07
N VAL A 15 -16.51 14.83 10.47
CA VAL A 15 -16.34 15.05 9.04
C VAL A 15 -14.83 15.19 8.82
N LEU A 16 -14.15 14.05 8.68
CA LEU A 16 -12.81 14.06 8.12
C LEU A 16 -12.93 14.66 6.72
N PRO A 17 -12.13 15.68 6.36
CA PRO A 17 -12.09 16.12 4.98
C PRO A 17 -11.66 14.91 4.15
N ALA A 18 -12.56 14.44 3.28
CA ALA A 18 -12.15 13.53 2.22
C ALA A 18 -10.99 14.22 1.49
N PRO A 19 -9.81 13.60 1.35
CA PRO A 19 -8.75 14.20 0.55
C PRO A 19 -9.36 14.54 -0.81
N GLY A 20 -9.27 15.84 -1.15
CA GLY A 20 -9.87 16.37 -2.36
C GLY A 20 -9.44 15.53 -3.54
N SER A 21 -10.41 15.04 -4.31
CA SER A 21 -10.19 14.38 -5.59
C SER A 21 -9.46 15.34 -6.52
N THR A 22 -8.13 15.27 -6.56
CA THR A 22 -7.32 15.88 -7.61
C THR A 22 -7.69 15.16 -8.91
N GLY A 23 -8.23 15.92 -9.87
CA GLY A 23 -8.88 15.37 -11.06
C GLY A 23 -8.02 14.39 -11.85
N GLY A 24 -8.68 13.39 -12.46
CA GLY A 24 -8.22 12.66 -13.66
C GLY A 24 -6.83 12.03 -13.65
N GLY A 25 -6.13 11.96 -12.52
CA GLY A 25 -4.81 11.34 -12.40
C GLY A 25 -4.97 9.86 -12.12
N HIS A 26 -4.26 9.01 -12.87
CA HIS A 26 -4.09 7.63 -12.46
C HIS A 26 -3.40 7.61 -11.09
N PRO A 27 -3.83 6.75 -10.15
CA PRO A 27 -3.15 6.58 -8.88
C PRO A 27 -1.66 6.27 -9.12
N VAL A 28 -0.77 7.05 -8.51
CA VAL A 28 0.68 6.89 -8.64
C VAL A 28 1.23 6.33 -7.33
N VAL A 29 2.04 5.29 -7.43
CA VAL A 29 2.88 4.83 -6.33
C VAL A 29 4.11 5.73 -6.28
N PRO A 30 4.37 6.47 -5.17
CA PRO A 30 5.51 7.39 -5.10
C PRO A 30 6.85 6.66 -5.32
N ASP A 31 7.78 7.28 -6.06
CA ASP A 31 9.06 6.66 -6.44
C ASP A 31 9.84 6.11 -5.24
N ASP A 32 9.80 6.81 -4.11
CA ASP A 32 10.53 6.46 -2.89
C ASP A 32 10.03 5.17 -2.20
N THR A 33 8.86 4.67 -2.60
CA THR A 33 8.29 3.45 -2.02
C THR A 33 8.99 2.17 -2.50
N ILE A 34 9.68 2.21 -3.65
CA ILE A 34 10.25 1.06 -4.38
C ILE A 34 11.80 1.17 -4.54
N ASN A 35 12.49 1.90 -3.66
CA ASN A 35 13.93 2.19 -3.81
C ASN A 35 14.91 1.00 -3.69
N ASP A 36 14.48 -0.11 -3.09
CA ASP A 36 15.31 -1.29 -2.80
C ASP A 36 14.69 -2.55 -3.42
N ALA A 37 14.44 -2.48 -4.73
CA ALA A 37 13.75 -3.53 -5.46
C ALA A 37 14.29 -3.67 -6.89
N ALA A 38 14.56 -4.91 -7.29
CA ALA A 38 15.10 -5.26 -8.61
C ALA A 38 14.23 -6.30 -9.31
N TRP A 39 14.19 -6.19 -10.64
CA TRP A 39 13.51 -7.08 -11.58
C TRP A 39 14.33 -7.21 -12.86
N ARG A 40 14.18 -8.35 -13.55
CA ARG A 40 14.57 -8.46 -14.94
C ARG A 40 13.55 -7.77 -15.86
N TRP A 41 14.04 -7.28 -16.99
CA TRP A 41 13.22 -6.59 -18.00
C TRP A 41 12.10 -7.48 -18.57
N PHE A 42 12.25 -8.80 -18.53
CA PHE A 42 11.29 -9.79 -19.03
C PHE A 42 10.44 -10.47 -17.94
N SER A 43 10.55 -10.08 -16.66
CA SER A 43 9.77 -10.67 -15.56
C SER A 43 8.39 -10.02 -15.43
N ASP A 44 7.53 -10.24 -16.43
CA ASP A 44 6.15 -9.75 -16.41
C ASP A 44 5.17 -10.79 -15.80
N PRO A 45 4.20 -10.34 -14.97
CA PRO A 45 3.96 -8.96 -14.56
C PRO A 45 4.83 -8.53 -13.36
N ARG A 46 5.49 -7.37 -13.44
CA ARG A 46 6.25 -6.79 -12.30
C ARG A 46 5.35 -6.27 -11.18
N VAL A 47 4.13 -5.89 -11.56
CA VAL A 47 3.18 -5.18 -10.70
C VAL A 47 1.76 -5.63 -11.01
N ILE A 48 0.96 -5.85 -9.97
CA ILE A 48 -0.46 -6.20 -10.07
C ILE A 48 -1.28 -5.11 -9.36
N TYR A 49 -2.25 -4.53 -10.06
CA TYR A 49 -3.24 -3.62 -9.49
C TYR A 49 -4.53 -4.37 -9.14
N ASN A 50 -5.09 -4.11 -7.97
CA ASN A 50 -6.37 -4.67 -7.52
C ASN A 50 -7.25 -3.60 -6.88
N LYS A 51 -8.48 -3.45 -7.40
CA LYS A 51 -9.53 -2.58 -6.83
C LYS A 51 -10.53 -3.39 -6.02
N GLY A 52 -10.05 -4.02 -4.96
CA GLY A 52 -10.89 -4.79 -4.02
C GLY A 52 -11.42 -3.92 -2.88
N ASN A 53 -11.57 -4.51 -1.68
CA ASN A 53 -11.90 -3.78 -0.46
C ASN A 53 -10.86 -2.68 -0.14
N ARG A 54 -9.60 -2.98 -0.45
CA ARG A 54 -8.49 -2.02 -0.51
C ARG A 54 -8.09 -1.85 -1.98
N GLU A 55 -7.78 -0.63 -2.36
CA GLU A 55 -7.27 -0.33 -3.70
C GLU A 55 -5.75 -0.36 -3.63
N GLN A 56 -5.16 -1.48 -4.07
CA GLN A 56 -3.75 -1.79 -3.80
C GLN A 56 -2.98 -2.12 -5.06
N VAL A 57 -1.67 -1.86 -4.97
CA VAL A 57 -0.66 -2.31 -5.92
C VAL A 57 0.22 -3.32 -5.21
N TYR A 58 0.43 -4.50 -5.83
CA TYR A 58 1.30 -5.56 -5.33
C TYR A 58 2.49 -5.75 -6.26
N TYR A 59 3.65 -6.03 -5.69
CA TYR A 59 4.88 -6.23 -6.46
C TYR A 59 5.83 -7.16 -5.69
N GLY A 60 6.36 -8.17 -6.40
CA GLY A 60 7.38 -9.08 -5.90
C GLY A 60 8.75 -8.67 -6.42
N TYR A 61 9.82 -8.75 -5.62
CA TYR A 61 11.14 -8.25 -6.00
C TYR A 61 12.27 -8.91 -5.22
N ILE A 62 13.49 -8.77 -5.74
CA ILE A 62 14.72 -9.00 -4.99
C ILE A 62 15.25 -7.66 -4.48
N ASN A 63 15.60 -7.59 -3.20
CA ASN A 63 16.20 -6.39 -2.63
C ASN A 63 17.74 -6.44 -2.64
N GLY A 64 18.42 -5.35 -2.26
CA GLY A 64 19.88 -5.27 -2.23
C GLY A 64 20.57 -6.21 -1.23
N LYS A 65 19.81 -6.97 -0.44
CA LYS A 65 20.31 -8.03 0.44
C LYS A 65 20.13 -9.43 -0.14
N GLY A 66 19.47 -9.56 -1.29
CA GLY A 66 19.11 -10.84 -1.89
C GLY A 66 17.86 -11.48 -1.30
N ASP A 67 17.05 -10.75 -0.51
CA ASP A 67 15.78 -11.26 -0.01
C ASP A 67 14.75 -11.32 -1.14
N VAL A 68 14.01 -12.42 -1.21
CA VAL A 68 12.81 -12.54 -2.05
C VAL A 68 11.64 -11.94 -1.27
N ARG A 69 11.04 -10.88 -1.79
CA ARG A 69 10.00 -10.11 -1.09
C ARG A 69 8.75 -9.92 -1.94
N VAL A 70 7.63 -9.73 -1.27
CA VAL A 70 6.41 -9.19 -1.87
C VAL A 70 5.95 -8.01 -1.02
N SER A 71 5.55 -6.91 -1.67
CA SER A 71 4.99 -5.75 -0.98
C SER A 71 3.65 -5.35 -1.58
N SER A 72 2.83 -4.71 -0.76
CA SER A 72 1.60 -4.04 -1.16
C SER A 72 1.67 -2.56 -0.80
N TYR A 73 1.06 -1.72 -1.63
CA TYR A 73 0.88 -0.30 -1.39
C TYR A 73 -0.61 0.04 -1.55
N ASP A 74 -1.24 0.57 -0.51
CA ASP A 74 -2.63 1.03 -0.56
C ASP A 74 -2.69 2.46 -1.14
N LEU A 75 -3.36 2.61 -2.28
CA LEU A 75 -3.41 3.84 -3.05
C LEU A 75 -4.25 4.95 -2.40
N LYS A 76 -5.05 4.64 -1.37
CA LYS A 76 -5.89 5.62 -0.67
C LYS A 76 -5.21 6.15 0.59
N THR A 77 -4.50 5.29 1.30
CA THR A 77 -3.90 5.57 2.60
C THR A 77 -2.40 5.80 2.54
N GLY A 78 -1.73 5.30 1.49
CA GLY A 78 -0.28 5.26 1.39
C GLY A 78 0.39 4.21 2.27
N GLU A 79 -0.37 3.32 2.90
CA GLU A 79 0.17 2.24 3.72
C GLU A 79 0.95 1.24 2.86
N LYS A 80 2.16 0.89 3.33
CA LYS A 80 2.99 -0.15 2.73
C LYS A 80 3.14 -1.33 3.68
N GLU A 81 2.81 -2.51 3.18
CA GLU A 81 3.06 -3.78 3.86
C GLU A 81 4.09 -4.59 3.05
N THR A 82 5.05 -5.23 3.72
CA THR A 82 6.08 -6.07 3.08
C THR A 82 6.14 -7.43 3.77
N TYR A 83 6.21 -8.49 2.98
CA TYR A 83 6.45 -9.85 3.45
C TYR A 83 7.74 -10.40 2.81
N VAL A 84 8.56 -11.07 3.62
CA VAL A 84 9.78 -11.75 3.18
C VAL A 84 9.46 -13.20 2.89
N LEU A 85 9.49 -13.59 1.61
CA LEU A 85 9.25 -14.96 1.16
C LEU A 85 10.48 -15.85 1.42
N HIS A 86 11.67 -15.30 1.19
CA HIS A 86 12.94 -15.96 1.47
C HIS A 86 14.01 -14.94 1.85
N THR A 87 14.84 -15.26 2.84
CA THR A 87 15.94 -14.38 3.29
C THR A 87 17.22 -14.71 2.54
N GLY A 88 17.91 -13.70 2.01
CA GLY A 88 19.26 -13.82 1.45
C GLY A 88 19.45 -15.00 0.49
N LEU A 89 18.61 -15.12 -0.54
CA LEU A 89 18.80 -16.11 -1.59
C LEU A 89 20.09 -15.77 -2.35
N GLU A 90 20.06 -14.75 -3.21
CA GLU A 90 21.22 -14.15 -3.88
C GLU A 90 20.85 -12.73 -4.32
N VAL A 91 21.84 -11.83 -4.47
CA VAL A 91 21.62 -10.49 -5.08
C VAL A 91 21.56 -10.63 -6.61
N ASP A 92 20.54 -11.33 -7.08
CA ASP A 92 20.28 -11.60 -8.50
C ASP A 92 18.79 -11.40 -8.80
N ASP A 93 18.48 -10.43 -9.65
CA ASP A 93 17.13 -10.08 -10.09
C ASP A 93 16.44 -11.15 -10.94
N HIS A 94 17.15 -12.23 -11.34
CA HIS A 94 16.51 -13.44 -11.87
C HIS A 94 15.72 -14.24 -10.83
N ASN A 95 16.02 -14.05 -9.54
CA ASN A 95 15.37 -14.79 -8.45
C ASN A 95 14.04 -14.17 -8.01
N VAL A 96 13.53 -13.19 -8.76
CA VAL A 96 12.24 -12.54 -8.51
C VAL A 96 11.08 -13.54 -8.64
N PRO A 97 10.07 -13.52 -7.74
CA PRO A 97 8.95 -14.46 -7.75
C PRO A 97 7.88 -14.15 -8.80
#